data_AF-F9XCY8-F1
#
_entry.id   AF-F9XCY8-F1
#
_cell.length_a   1.000
_cell.length_b   1.000
_cell.length_c   1.000
_cell.angle_alpha   90.00
_cell.angle_beta   90.00
_cell.angle_gamma   90.00
#
_symmetry.space_group_name_H-M   'P 1'
#
loop_
_entity.id
_entity.type
_entity.pdbx_description
1 polymer ?
#
loop_
_entity_poly.entity_id
_entity_poly.type
_entity_poly.pdbx_seq_one_letter_code
_entity_poly.pdbx_strand_id
1 'polypeptide(L)'
;MIGMETYNGHVRTPADAIILFEACRIGLLPRVQRRLSEKERQSIKSGSVFVWDEREAGMRRWTDGKSWSASRVSGSFLTYREMEGKRGGNSSNAARDSTNPPEADSDGGGPDGYRYKPDGLMKQSFSITTNSGQHLH
;
A
#
# COMPACT_ATOMS: atom_id res chain seq x y z
N MET A 1 1.30 -2.76 23.80
CA MET A 1 1.87 -2.74 22.44
C MET A 1 1.16 -1.63 21.69
N ILE A 2 1.87 -0.55 21.37
CA ILE A 2 1.32 0.52 20.51
C ILE A 2 1.15 -0.11 19.12
N GLY A 3 -0.04 0.02 18.54
CA GLY A 3 -0.31 -0.48 17.20
C GLY A 3 0.68 0.12 16.20
N MET A 4 1.25 -0.73 15.36
CA MET A 4 2.03 -0.32 14.18
C MET A 4 1.19 0.51 13.19
N GLU A 5 -0.09 0.14 13.12
CA GLU A 5 -1.21 0.82 12.48
C GLU A 5 -1.27 2.30 12.91
N THR A 6 -1.27 3.31 12.03
CA THR A 6 -1.83 4.62 12.45
C THR A 6 -3.32 4.45 12.74
N TYR A 7 -4.01 3.71 11.86
CA TYR A 7 -5.42 3.42 11.96
C TYR A 7 -5.72 2.07 11.28
N ASN A 8 -6.77 1.38 11.72
CA ASN A 8 -7.27 0.18 11.08
C ASN A 8 -8.69 0.42 10.56
N GLY A 9 -8.86 0.48 9.24
CA GLY A 9 -10.14 0.74 8.59
C GLY A 9 -9.98 1.16 7.13
N HIS A 10 -10.99 1.82 6.58
CA HIS A 10 -11.01 2.22 5.17
C HIS A 10 -11.15 3.74 5.03
N VAL A 11 -10.22 4.35 4.29
CA VAL A 11 -10.21 5.78 3.95
C VAL A 11 -10.86 5.94 2.58
N ARG A 12 -12.11 6.39 2.53
CA ARG A 12 -12.90 6.43 1.29
C ARG A 12 -12.81 7.80 0.61
N THR A 13 -12.79 8.85 1.42
CA THR A 13 -12.89 10.24 0.97
C THR A 13 -11.70 11.08 1.42
N PRO A 14 -11.43 12.22 0.76
CA PRO A 14 -10.43 13.17 1.24
C PRO A 14 -10.71 13.66 2.66
N ALA A 15 -11.99 13.78 3.06
CA ALA A 15 -12.37 14.18 4.41
C ALA A 15 -11.90 13.16 5.46
N ASP A 16 -12.02 11.86 5.17
CA ASP A 16 -11.51 10.80 6.05
C ASP A 16 -10.00 10.93 6.26
N ALA A 17 -9.25 11.20 5.19
CA ALA A 17 -7.80 11.39 5.25
C ALA A 17 -7.42 12.63 6.08
N ILE A 18 -8.15 13.74 5.90
CA ILE A 18 -7.93 14.98 6.67
C ILE A 18 -8.18 14.75 8.17
N ILE A 19 -9.22 13.97 8.53
CA ILE A 19 -9.48 13.62 9.94
C ILE A 19 -8.31 12.81 10.53
N LEU A 20 -7.75 11.86 9.77
CA LEU A 20 -6.59 11.09 10.23
C LEU A 20 -5.35 11.98 10.40
N PHE A 21 -5.08 12.89 9.46
CA PHE A 21 -3.99 13.86 9.60
C PHE A 21 -4.15 14.72 10.85
N GLU A 22 -5.36 15.22 11.11
CA GLU A 22 -5.64 16.02 12.30
C GLU A 22 -5.47 15.21 13.59
N ALA A 23 -6.01 14.00 13.64
CA ALA A 23 -5.87 13.10 14.78
C ALA A 23 -4.40 12.78 15.09
N CYS A 24 -3.57 12.62 14.06
CA CYS A 24 -2.13 12.51 14.20
C CYS A 24 -1.51 13.81 14.73
N ARG A 25 -1.87 14.97 14.17
CA ARG A 25 -1.32 16.28 14.55
C ARG A 25 -1.50 16.58 16.05
N ILE A 26 -2.67 16.25 16.59
CA ILE A 26 -2.98 16.45 18.02
C ILE A 26 -2.54 15.29 18.92
N GLY A 27 -1.90 14.25 18.36
CA GLY A 27 -1.32 13.14 19.11
C GLY A 27 -2.30 12.05 19.54
N LEU A 28 -3.53 12.02 18.98
CA LEU A 28 -4.49 10.94 19.25
C LEU A 28 -4.13 9.63 18.55
N LEU A 29 -3.58 9.73 17.32
CA LEU A 29 -3.11 8.58 16.56
C LEU A 29 -1.59 8.67 16.31
N PRO A 30 -0.87 7.53 16.34
CA PRO A 30 0.56 7.53 16.09
C PRO A 30 0.85 7.80 14.61
N ARG A 31 1.88 8.60 14.32
CA ARG A 31 2.48 8.68 12.98
C ARG A 31 3.61 7.68 12.83
N VAL A 32 3.87 7.27 11.60
CA VAL A 32 5.09 6.54 11.26
C VAL A 32 6.25 7.53 11.22
N GLN A 33 7.26 7.30 12.06
CA GLN A 33 8.42 8.19 12.22
C GLN A 33 9.72 7.61 11.64
N ARG A 34 9.66 6.42 11.05
CA ARG A 34 10.81 5.75 10.42
C ARG A 34 10.33 4.73 9.41
N ARG A 35 11.24 4.23 8.58
CA ARG A 35 10.97 3.08 7.71
C ARG A 35 10.52 1.86 8.53
N LEU A 36 9.56 1.13 7.98
CA LEU A 36 9.18 -0.18 8.48
C LEU A 36 10.34 -1.17 8.32
N SER A 37 10.57 -1.94 9.38
CA SER A 37 11.40 -3.15 9.37
C SER A 37 10.71 -4.27 8.57
N GLU A 38 11.42 -5.37 8.32
CA GLU A 38 10.90 -6.45 7.51
C GLU A 38 9.68 -7.15 8.16
N LYS A 39 9.75 -7.40 9.47
CA LYS A 39 8.62 -7.96 10.24
C LYS A 39 7.38 -7.08 10.16
N GLU A 40 7.60 -5.78 10.25
CA GLU A 40 6.58 -4.73 10.18
C GLU A 40 5.90 -4.68 8.80
N ARG A 41 6.66 -4.88 7.72
CA ARG A 41 6.11 -4.98 6.34
C ARG A 41 5.27 -6.23 6.14
N GLN A 42 5.67 -7.34 6.74
CA GLN A 42 4.94 -8.60 6.65
C GLN A 42 3.55 -8.53 7.32
N SER A 43 3.38 -7.65 8.32
CA SER A 43 2.08 -7.46 8.98
C SER A 43 1.08 -6.58 8.23
N ILE A 44 1.46 -5.95 7.11
CA ILE A 44 0.56 -5.12 6.31
C ILE A 44 -0.55 -5.99 5.70
N LYS A 45 -1.80 -5.59 5.93
CA LYS A 45 -3.01 -6.32 5.51
C LYS A 45 -4.11 -5.36 5.10
N SER A 46 -5.25 -5.91 4.68
CA SER A 46 -6.46 -5.10 4.43
C SER A 46 -6.83 -4.32 5.69
N GLY A 47 -7.11 -3.03 5.51
CA GLY A 47 -7.42 -2.10 6.59
C GLY A 47 -6.23 -1.38 7.22
N SER A 48 -4.98 -1.80 6.93
CA SER A 48 -3.79 -1.12 7.45
C SER A 48 -3.66 0.30 6.87
N VAL A 49 -3.70 1.33 7.71
CA VAL A 49 -3.50 2.74 7.32
C VAL A 49 -2.29 3.31 8.06
N PHE A 50 -1.42 3.98 7.30
CA PHE A 50 -0.20 4.61 7.80
C PHE A 50 -0.19 6.08 7.42
N VAL A 51 0.08 6.95 8.40
CA VAL A 51 0.27 8.39 8.18
C VAL A 51 1.70 8.74 8.52
N TRP A 52 2.36 9.54 7.68
CA TRP A 52 3.71 10.03 7.97
C TRP A 52 3.96 11.44 7.45
N ASP A 53 4.86 12.15 8.13
CA ASP A 53 5.48 13.37 7.62
C ASP A 53 6.82 13.01 6.94
N GLU A 54 7.08 13.57 5.76
CA GLU A 54 8.30 13.26 5.00
C GLU A 54 9.60 13.56 5.76
N ARG A 55 9.64 14.69 6.50
CA ARG A 55 10.83 15.14 7.22
C ARG A 55 11.01 14.32 8.50
N GLU A 56 9.94 14.12 9.25
CA GLU A 56 9.94 13.33 10.49
C GLU A 56 10.39 11.89 10.21
N ALA A 57 9.85 11.28 9.16
CA ALA A 57 10.12 9.88 8.84
C ALA A 57 11.35 9.65 7.96
N GLY A 58 11.89 10.69 7.34
CA GLY A 58 12.93 10.58 6.31
C GLY A 58 12.46 9.79 5.08
N MET A 59 11.16 9.87 4.76
CA MET A 59 10.52 9.08 3.70
C MET A 59 9.68 9.95 2.76
N ARG A 60 10.15 10.11 1.52
CA ARG A 60 9.38 10.79 0.45
C ARG A 60 8.41 9.88 -0.30
N ARG A 61 8.59 8.57 -0.14
CA ARG A 61 7.79 7.52 -0.80
C ARG A 61 7.63 6.35 0.14
N TRP A 62 6.44 5.76 0.11
CA TRP A 62 6.15 4.54 0.83
C TRP A 62 6.85 3.33 0.22
N THR A 63 7.43 2.47 1.07
CA THR A 63 8.07 1.21 0.67
C THR A 63 7.66 0.08 1.62
N ASP A 64 6.84 -0.85 1.12
CA ASP A 64 6.27 -1.99 1.87
C ASP A 64 6.81 -3.35 1.41
N GLY A 65 7.68 -3.38 0.41
CA GLY A 65 8.25 -4.63 -0.13
C GLY A 65 7.30 -5.43 -1.04
N LYS A 66 6.09 -4.95 -1.32
CA LYS A 66 5.17 -5.61 -2.26
C LYS A 66 5.35 -5.08 -3.68
N SER A 67 5.00 -5.91 -4.67
CA SER A 67 4.97 -5.50 -6.08
C SER A 67 3.63 -4.85 -6.39
N TRP A 68 3.66 -3.62 -6.91
CA TRP A 68 2.47 -2.81 -7.17
C TRP A 68 2.38 -2.42 -8.65
N SER A 69 1.17 -2.41 -9.18
CA SER A 69 0.88 -1.90 -10.52
C SER A 69 1.33 -0.46 -10.71
N ALA A 70 1.30 0.02 -11.96
CA ALA A 70 1.32 1.45 -12.21
C ALA A 70 0.15 2.14 -11.48
N SER A 71 0.38 3.38 -11.04
CA SER A 71 -0.63 4.19 -10.36
C SER A 71 -1.81 4.51 -11.29
N ARG A 72 -3.03 4.44 -10.76
CA ARG A 72 -4.24 4.97 -11.41
C ARG A 72 -4.87 6.04 -10.53
N VAL A 73 -5.33 7.12 -11.13
CA VAL A 73 -6.02 8.20 -10.41
C VAL A 73 -7.47 7.77 -10.15
N SER A 74 -7.94 7.92 -8.92
CA SER A 74 -9.33 7.71 -8.53
C SER A 74 -9.76 8.85 -7.61
N GLY A 75 -10.44 9.84 -8.17
CA GLY A 75 -10.72 11.10 -7.48
C GLY A 75 -9.41 11.76 -7.03
N SER A 76 -9.29 12.02 -5.73
CA SER A 76 -8.10 12.61 -5.12
C SER A 76 -7.03 11.58 -4.69
N PHE A 77 -7.25 10.29 -4.93
CA PHE A 77 -6.34 9.22 -4.53
C PHE A 77 -5.56 8.68 -5.73
N LEU A 78 -4.33 8.22 -5.47
CA LEU A 78 -3.65 7.28 -6.35
C LEU A 78 -3.93 5.86 -5.85
N THR A 79 -4.26 4.96 -6.78
CA THR A 79 -4.58 3.56 -6.50
C THR A 79 -3.59 2.62 -7.18
N TYR A 80 -3.35 1.49 -6.53
CA TYR A 80 -2.42 0.46 -6.97
C TYR A 80 -3.02 -0.92 -6.66
N ARG A 81 -2.81 -1.89 -7.54
CA ARG A 81 -3.17 -3.30 -7.31
C ARG A 81 -1.90 -4.12 -7.11
N GLU A 82 -1.91 -5.01 -6.12
CA GLU A 82 -0.79 -5.92 -5.87
C GLU A 82 -0.62 -6.88 -7.05
N MET A 83 0.63 -7.04 -7.47
CA MET A 83 1.05 -7.93 -8.55
C MET A 83 1.79 -9.13 -7.98
N GLU A 84 1.82 -10.21 -8.75
CA GLU A 84 2.76 -11.29 -8.53
C GLU A 84 4.19 -10.73 -8.60
N GLY A 85 4.99 -10.97 -7.56
CA GLY A 85 6.39 -10.57 -7.58
C GLY A 85 7.15 -11.38 -8.64
N LYS A 86 8.14 -10.76 -9.29
CA LYS A 86 9.13 -11.52 -10.06
C LYS A 86 9.74 -12.56 -9.12
N ARG A 87 9.49 -13.85 -9.38
CA ARG A 87 10.10 -14.97 -8.66
C ARG A 87 11.62 -14.90 -8.79
N GLY A 88 12.27 -14.19 -7.87
CA GLY A 88 13.71 -14.21 -7.70
C GLY A 88 14.11 -15.34 -6.76
N GLY A 89 14.37 -16.53 -7.31
CA GLY A 89 15.30 -17.52 -6.77
C GLY A 89 14.93 -18.25 -5.48
N ASN A 90 14.01 -19.22 -5.57
CA ASN A 90 14.07 -20.57 -4.97
C ASN A 90 12.67 -21.19 -4.95
N SER A 91 12.35 -21.99 -5.96
CA SER A 91 11.40 -23.10 -5.87
C SER A 91 11.45 -23.87 -7.18
N SER A 92 12.47 -24.71 -7.32
CA SER A 92 12.29 -25.95 -8.06
C SER A 92 11.23 -26.78 -7.32
N ASN A 93 10.29 -27.32 -8.10
CA ASN A 93 9.22 -28.25 -7.72
C ASN A 93 7.93 -27.66 -7.12
N ALA A 94 7.06 -27.20 -8.00
CA ALA A 94 5.65 -27.56 -7.91
C ALA A 94 5.22 -28.06 -9.29
N ALA A 95 5.32 -29.38 -9.47
CA ALA A 95 4.78 -30.08 -10.61
C ALA A 95 3.25 -30.06 -10.55
N ARG A 96 2.64 -29.65 -11.66
CA ARG A 96 1.43 -30.20 -12.27
C ARG A 96 0.20 -30.33 -11.36
N ASP A 97 -0.75 -29.41 -11.52
CA ASP A 97 -2.14 -29.85 -11.65
C ASP A 97 -2.89 -28.94 -12.62
N SER A 98 -3.53 -29.57 -13.59
CA SER A 98 -4.28 -28.94 -14.66
C SER A 98 -5.76 -29.02 -14.32
N THR A 99 -6.34 -27.92 -13.85
CA THR A 99 -7.80 -27.73 -13.87
C THR A 99 -8.13 -26.25 -14.01
N ASN A 100 -8.81 -25.89 -15.10
CA ASN A 100 -9.18 -24.51 -15.48
C ASN A 100 -10.09 -23.83 -14.45
N PRO A 101 -9.97 -22.50 -14.26
CA PRO A 101 -11.09 -21.63 -13.91
C PRO A 101 -11.28 -20.46 -14.91
N PRO A 102 -12.43 -19.75 -14.84
CA PRO A 102 -13.11 -19.17 -16.00
C PRO A 102 -12.54 -17.83 -16.46
N GLU A 103 -12.85 -17.51 -17.72
CA GLU A 103 -12.56 -16.27 -18.42
C GLU A 103 -12.99 -15.03 -17.60
N ALA A 104 -12.02 -14.25 -17.16
CA ALA A 104 -12.22 -12.89 -16.66
C ALA A 104 -11.16 -11.99 -17.31
N ASP A 105 -11.60 -11.22 -18.29
CA ASP A 105 -10.97 -10.05 -18.92
C ASP A 105 -9.43 -10.04 -18.94
N SER A 106 -8.87 -10.67 -19.98
CA SER A 106 -7.49 -10.40 -20.42
C SER A 106 -7.42 -9.02 -21.05
N ASP A 107 -7.02 -8.03 -20.26
CA ASP A 107 -6.29 -6.88 -20.78
C ASP A 107 -4.88 -6.87 -20.17
N GLY A 108 -3.86 -7.07 -21.02
CA GLY A 108 -2.46 -6.82 -20.66
C GLY A 108 -1.54 -8.04 -20.46
N GLY A 109 -1.64 -9.09 -21.29
CA GLY A 109 -0.65 -10.18 -21.34
C GLY A 109 0.68 -9.77 -21.98
N GLY A 110 1.47 -8.93 -21.32
CA GLY A 110 2.85 -8.66 -21.71
C GLY A 110 3.78 -9.86 -21.41
N PRO A 111 4.85 -10.07 -22.20
CA PRO A 111 5.74 -11.24 -22.10
C PRO A 111 6.53 -11.36 -20.78
N ASP A 112 6.40 -10.40 -19.86
CA ASP A 112 7.24 -10.28 -18.66
C ASP A 112 6.61 -10.82 -17.36
N GLY A 113 5.46 -11.50 -17.42
CA GLY A 113 4.88 -12.14 -16.23
C GLY A 113 4.30 -11.17 -15.18
N TYR A 114 3.98 -9.93 -15.58
CA TYR A 114 3.26 -8.99 -14.73
C TYR A 114 1.77 -9.36 -14.66
N ARG A 115 1.41 -10.25 -13.74
CA ARG A 115 0.01 -10.59 -13.46
C ARG A 115 -0.46 -9.99 -12.15
N TYR A 116 -1.72 -9.59 -12.11
CA TYR A 116 -2.37 -9.24 -10.87
C TYR A 116 -2.53 -10.49 -10.00
N LYS A 117 -2.28 -10.34 -8.70
CA LYS A 117 -2.54 -11.39 -7.73
C LYS A 117 -4.07 -11.50 -7.53
N PRO A 118 -4.69 -12.70 -7.67
CA PRO A 118 -6.15 -12.85 -7.55
C PRO A 118 -6.72 -12.29 -6.24
N ASP A 119 -6.06 -12.58 -5.10
CA ASP A 119 -6.39 -12.05 -3.77
C ASP A 119 -5.39 -10.99 -3.31
N GLY A 120 -4.91 -10.17 -4.26
CA GLY A 120 -3.97 -9.11 -4.00
C GLY A 120 -4.57 -7.95 -3.21
N LEU A 121 -3.72 -7.25 -2.46
CA LEU A 121 -4.12 -6.01 -1.82
C LEU A 121 -4.38 -4.90 -2.85
N MET A 122 -5.25 -3.99 -2.48
CA MET A 122 -5.38 -2.68 -3.10
C MET A 122 -4.74 -1.65 -2.18
N LYS A 123 -3.89 -0.78 -2.73
CA LYS A 123 -3.31 0.35 -1.99
C LYS A 123 -3.86 1.64 -2.55
N GLN A 124 -4.18 2.56 -1.64
CA GLN A 124 -4.49 3.95 -1.96
C GLN A 124 -3.50 4.86 -1.26
N SER A 125 -3.16 5.98 -1.89
CA SER A 125 -2.37 7.05 -1.27
C SER A 125 -3.01 8.40 -1.51
N PHE A 126 -2.92 9.26 -0.52
CA PHE A 126 -3.37 10.64 -0.52
C PHE A 126 -2.30 11.47 0.17
N SER A 127 -2.02 12.67 -0.33
CA SER A 127 -1.01 13.53 0.28
C SER A 127 -1.44 14.98 0.28
N ILE A 128 -0.96 15.72 1.27
CA ILE A 128 -1.18 17.16 1.39
C ILE A 128 0.14 17.87 1.67
N THR A 129 0.18 19.13 1.25
CA THR A 129 1.19 20.08 1.72
C THR A 129 0.47 21.15 2.52
N THR A 130 0.87 21.30 3.78
CA THR A 130 0.29 22.33 4.66
C THR A 130 0.90 23.70 4.35
N ASN A 131 0.25 24.76 4.82
CA ASN A 131 0.78 26.13 4.72
C ASN A 131 2.12 26.32 5.45
N SER A 132 2.43 25.48 6.45
CA SER A 132 3.72 25.46 7.15
C SER A 132 4.80 24.66 6.41
N GLY A 133 4.49 24.11 5.23
CA GLY A 133 5.42 23.35 4.40
C GLY A 133 5.67 21.92 4.88
N GLN A 134 4.79 21.38 5.72
CA GLN A 134 4.79 19.94 6.05
C GLN A 134 4.17 19.15 4.91
N HIS A 135 4.81 18.03 4.57
CA HIS A 135 4.35 17.10 3.53
C HIS A 135 3.88 15.82 4.21
N LEU A 136 2.56 15.65 4.25
CA LEU A 136 1.91 14.52 4.89
C LEU A 136 1.37 13.56 3.83
N HIS A 137 1.47 12.28 4.14
CA HIS A 137 0.99 11.16 3.33
C HIS A 137 0.24 10.15 4.19
#